data_AF-A0A835LIS8-F1
#
_entry.id   AF-A0A835LIS8-F1
#
_cell.length_a   1.000
_cell.length_b   1.000
_cell.length_c   1.000
_cell.angle_alpha   90.00
_cell.angle_beta   90.00
_cell.angle_gamma   90.00
#
_symmetry.space_group_name_H-M   'P 1'
#
loop_
_entity.id
_entity.type
_entity.pdbx_description
1 polymer ?
#
loop_
_entity_poly.entity_id
_entity_poly.type
_entity_poly.pdbx_seq_one_letter_code
_entity_poly.pdbx_strand_id
1 'polypeptide(L)'
;MRLLLSTILSWATTDCNFPSSNLWTSTFNNYYGCFVQRSTTSGNLLPKENLKKTLDACDRALALDLAKKKVLDFVESRMSYNFPNLSTIIGSVVAAKLMGTAGGLSAFAKILACNVQLLGVKKKTLAGFSIASSHMHVGFLEQKEIFHSKPPLRMCACRLLAVKSTLATRVNSIRGEPMGRNGRTLRDAILKKNSEPKQRRGGRSLRKMKERYVVTNMRMLANMMQFGIPEESSLNDGLREGYGMLDQAVSGKLQVSIGQGRLAEKVANKFKEQCLTYCMFVCASTTRLSQHL
;
A
#
# COMPACT_ATOMS: atom_id res chain seq x y z
N MET A 1 21.99 24.30 -23.32
CA MET A 1 21.03 25.05 -22.48
C MET A 1 19.82 25.56 -23.27
N ARG A 2 19.97 26.31 -24.37
CA ARG A 2 18.82 26.84 -25.14
C ARG A 2 17.87 25.77 -25.73
N LEU A 3 18.40 24.65 -26.22
CA LEU A 3 17.58 23.56 -26.80
C LEU A 3 16.81 22.74 -25.76
N LEU A 4 17.24 22.74 -24.48
CA LEU A 4 16.57 22.02 -23.40
C LEU A 4 15.43 22.85 -22.79
N LEU A 5 15.66 24.15 -22.63
CA LEU A 5 14.61 25.09 -22.22
C LEU A 5 13.49 25.16 -23.26
N SER A 6 13.80 25.10 -24.56
CA SER A 6 12.78 25.08 -25.61
C SER A 6 11.95 23.79 -25.63
N THR A 7 12.55 22.62 -25.35
CA THR A 7 11.80 21.37 -25.22
C THR A 7 10.93 21.32 -23.97
N ILE A 8 11.39 21.90 -22.85
CA ILE A 8 10.60 21.97 -21.60
C ILE A 8 9.41 22.94 -21.76
N LEU A 9 9.61 24.08 -22.44
CA LEU A 9 8.54 25.03 -22.77
C LEU A 9 7.54 24.45 -23.79
N SER A 10 8.00 23.64 -24.74
CA SER A 10 7.13 22.99 -25.73
C SER A 10 6.28 21.85 -25.13
N TRP A 11 6.80 21.14 -24.13
CA TRP A 11 6.04 20.14 -23.35
C TRP A 11 5.01 20.78 -22.40
N ALA A 12 5.28 22.00 -21.92
CA ALA A 12 4.37 22.72 -21.04
C ALA A 12 3.13 23.29 -21.76
N THR A 13 3.19 23.47 -23.09
CA THR A 13 2.10 24.06 -23.88
C THR A 13 1.18 23.04 -24.56
N THR A 14 1.53 21.75 -24.60
CA THR A 14 0.79 20.74 -25.38
C THR A 14 -0.17 19.84 -24.59
N ASP A 15 -0.10 19.78 -23.26
CA ASP A 15 -1.00 18.96 -22.43
C ASP A 15 -1.71 19.78 -21.34
N CYS A 16 -2.78 20.48 -21.72
CA CYS A 16 -3.74 21.09 -20.79
C CYS A 16 -4.68 20.03 -20.19
N ASN A 17 -4.12 19.06 -19.44
CA ASN A 17 -4.87 18.21 -18.53
C ASN A 17 -3.97 17.90 -17.34
N PHE A 18 -4.01 18.81 -16.34
CA PHE A 18 -3.16 18.80 -15.15
C PHE A 18 -3.26 17.47 -14.36
N PRO A 19 -2.21 16.62 -14.32
CA PRO A 19 -2.13 15.56 -13.33
C PRO A 19 -1.59 16.15 -12.02
N SER A 20 -2.05 15.60 -10.88
CA SER A 20 -1.68 15.98 -9.52
C SER A 20 -0.19 16.37 -9.32
N SER A 21 0.06 17.35 -8.45
CA SER A 21 1.38 17.89 -8.04
C SER A 21 2.49 16.87 -7.77
N ASN A 22 2.14 15.63 -7.43
CA ASN A 22 3.08 14.53 -7.16
C ASN A 22 3.76 13.96 -8.42
N LEU A 23 3.19 14.14 -9.62
CA LEU A 23 3.85 13.70 -10.86
C LEU A 23 5.02 14.61 -11.22
N TRP A 24 4.86 15.92 -11.05
CA TRP A 24 5.87 16.93 -11.35
C TRP A 24 7.13 16.78 -10.50
N THR A 25 6.98 16.54 -9.20
CA THR A 25 8.14 16.31 -8.32
C THR A 25 8.91 15.04 -8.70
N SER A 26 8.21 13.98 -9.12
CA SER A 26 8.86 12.73 -9.55
C SER A 26 9.56 12.85 -10.90
N THR A 27 8.98 13.56 -11.88
CA THR A 27 9.62 13.75 -13.19
C THR A 27 10.80 14.71 -13.09
N PHE A 28 10.66 15.78 -12.31
CA PHE A 28 11.75 16.73 -12.04
C PHE A 28 12.95 16.05 -11.34
N ASN A 29 12.71 15.26 -10.29
CA ASN A 29 13.78 14.56 -9.57
C ASN A 29 14.51 13.53 -10.44
N ASN A 30 13.79 12.78 -11.29
CA ASN A 30 14.42 11.85 -12.23
C ASN A 30 15.28 12.58 -13.28
N TYR A 31 14.79 13.72 -13.78
CA TYR A 31 15.52 14.52 -14.76
C TYR A 31 16.77 15.16 -14.15
N TYR A 32 16.66 15.73 -12.95
CA TYR A 32 17.80 16.27 -12.20
C TYR A 32 18.83 15.18 -11.89
N GLY A 33 18.40 13.99 -11.47
CA GLY A 33 19.29 12.85 -11.25
C GLY A 33 20.06 12.46 -12.52
N CYS A 34 19.38 12.39 -13.67
CA CYS A 34 20.05 12.10 -14.95
C CYS A 34 21.01 13.22 -15.37
N PHE A 35 20.67 14.49 -15.10
CA PHE A 35 21.52 15.64 -15.40
C PHE A 35 22.80 15.64 -14.55
N VAL A 36 22.67 15.43 -13.24
CA VAL A 36 23.81 15.35 -12.31
C VAL A 36 24.72 14.20 -12.72
N GLN A 37 24.15 13.00 -12.96
CA GLN A 37 24.91 11.84 -13.40
C GLN A 37 25.64 12.11 -14.74
N ARG A 38 25.00 12.80 -15.68
CA ARG A 38 25.65 13.16 -16.96
C ARG A 38 26.75 14.21 -16.79
N SER A 39 26.66 15.08 -15.79
CA SER A 39 27.66 16.11 -15.52
C SER A 39 28.92 15.53 -14.87
N THR A 40 28.78 14.42 -14.13
CA THR A 40 29.88 13.77 -13.40
C THR A 40 30.40 12.49 -14.08
N THR A 41 29.77 12.03 -15.17
CA THR A 41 30.19 10.77 -15.82
C THR A 41 31.47 10.95 -16.63
N SER A 42 32.52 10.22 -16.27
CA SER A 42 33.76 10.07 -17.03
C SER A 42 33.61 9.03 -18.15
N GLY A 43 32.56 9.15 -18.96
CA GLY A 43 32.25 8.20 -20.04
C GLY A 43 32.97 8.53 -21.35
N ASN A 44 33.41 7.51 -22.08
CA ASN A 44 33.94 7.65 -23.44
C ASN A 44 32.82 7.69 -24.49
N LEU A 45 33.05 8.39 -25.61
CA LEU A 45 32.10 8.43 -26.73
C LEU A 45 32.00 7.06 -27.41
N LEU A 46 30.77 6.66 -27.75
CA LEU A 46 30.51 5.41 -28.47
C LEU A 46 30.97 5.50 -29.93
N PRO A 47 31.57 4.44 -30.50
CA PRO A 47 31.95 4.42 -31.91
C PRO A 47 30.71 4.47 -32.82
N LYS A 48 30.84 5.09 -34.00
CA LYS A 48 29.72 5.38 -34.92
C LYS A 48 28.93 4.13 -35.34
N GLU A 49 29.60 2.98 -35.49
CA GLU A 49 28.95 1.71 -35.83
C GLU A 49 28.04 1.21 -34.71
N ASN A 50 28.51 1.22 -33.46
CA ASN A 50 27.71 0.82 -32.30
C ASN A 50 26.55 1.79 -32.08
N LEU A 51 26.77 3.09 -32.30
CA LEU A 51 25.71 4.09 -32.21
C LEU A 51 24.56 3.79 -33.18
N LYS A 52 24.87 3.49 -34.45
CA LYS A 52 23.86 3.10 -35.45
C LYS A 52 23.10 1.85 -35.03
N LYS A 53 23.81 0.79 -34.59
CA LYS A 53 23.17 -0.44 -34.09
C LYS A 53 22.25 -0.19 -32.90
N THR A 54 22.64 0.70 -31.98
CA THR A 54 21.79 1.05 -30.83
C THR A 54 20.55 1.84 -31.24
N LEU A 55 20.67 2.76 -32.21
CA LEU A 55 19.51 3.51 -32.72
C LEU A 55 18.53 2.58 -33.43
N ASP A 56 19.02 1.69 -34.29
CA ASP A 56 18.19 0.68 -34.97
C ASP A 56 17.48 -0.26 -33.99
N ALA A 57 18.13 -0.59 -32.86
CA ALA A 57 17.53 -1.40 -31.81
C ALA A 57 16.43 -0.62 -31.06
N CYS A 58 16.66 0.67 -30.78
CA CYS A 58 15.65 1.56 -30.20
C CYS A 58 14.42 1.70 -31.09
N ASP A 59 14.60 1.89 -32.40
CA ASP A 59 13.49 2.02 -33.35
C ASP A 59 12.66 0.73 -33.43
N ARG A 60 13.34 -0.43 -33.44
CA ARG A 60 12.67 -1.73 -33.35
C ARG A 60 11.91 -1.91 -32.03
N ALA A 61 12.46 -1.46 -30.91
CA ALA A 61 11.78 -1.50 -29.62
C ALA A 61 10.52 -0.62 -29.62
N LEU A 62 10.59 0.59 -30.19
CA LEU A 62 9.44 1.47 -30.35
C LEU A 62 8.36 0.86 -31.26
N ALA A 63 8.76 0.23 -32.36
CA ALA A 63 7.85 -0.49 -33.26
C ALA A 63 7.14 -1.65 -32.53
N LEU A 64 7.86 -2.42 -31.71
CA LEU A 64 7.29 -3.49 -30.88
C LEU A 64 6.32 -2.96 -29.83
N ASP A 65 6.63 -1.82 -29.19
CA ASP A 65 5.72 -1.18 -28.24
C ASP A 65 4.43 -0.69 -28.90
N LEU A 66 4.51 -0.15 -30.13
CA LEU A 66 3.33 0.22 -30.91
C LEU A 66 2.50 -1.00 -31.30
N ALA A 67 3.14 -2.09 -31.75
CA ALA A 67 2.45 -3.33 -32.06
C ALA A 67 1.76 -3.93 -30.82
N LYS A 68 2.42 -3.91 -29.66
CA LYS A 68 1.85 -4.36 -28.39
C LYS A 68 0.62 -3.55 -27.99
N LYS A 69 0.64 -2.23 -28.18
CA LYS A 69 -0.54 -1.38 -27.93
C LYS A 69 -1.72 -1.79 -28.81
N LYS A 70 -1.51 -1.96 -30.12
CA LYS A 70 -2.56 -2.43 -31.06
C LYS A 70 -3.20 -3.75 -30.63
N VAL A 71 -2.40 -4.70 -30.15
CA VAL A 71 -2.90 -5.99 -29.63
C VAL A 71 -3.72 -5.79 -28.35
N LEU A 72 -3.28 -4.93 -27.43
CA LEU A 72 -4.04 -4.62 -26.22
C LEU A 72 -5.37 -3.93 -26.53
N ASP A 73 -5.39 -3.00 -27.48
CA ASP A 73 -6.61 -2.31 -27.92
C ASP A 73 -7.60 -3.30 -28.56
N PHE A 74 -7.10 -4.26 -29.35
CA PHE A 74 -7.92 -5.34 -29.89
C PHE A 74 -8.51 -6.23 -28.79
N VAL A 75 -7.70 -6.66 -27.82
CA VAL A 75 -8.17 -7.48 -26.69
C VAL A 75 -9.18 -6.70 -25.86
N GLU A 76 -8.98 -5.40 -25.66
CA GLU A 76 -9.92 -4.54 -24.95
C GLU A 76 -11.30 -4.54 -25.60
N SER A 77 -11.37 -4.36 -26.93
CA SER A 77 -12.62 -4.36 -27.69
C SER A 77 -13.41 -5.67 -27.55
N ARG A 78 -12.70 -6.80 -27.37
CA ARG A 78 -13.29 -8.14 -27.23
C ARG A 78 -13.38 -8.61 -25.77
N MET A 79 -12.98 -7.80 -24.81
CA MET A 79 -12.90 -8.20 -23.41
C MET A 79 -14.29 -8.41 -22.80
N SER A 80 -15.26 -7.59 -23.18
CA SER A 80 -16.65 -7.71 -22.71
C SER A 80 -17.33 -8.98 -23.22
N TYR A 81 -16.99 -9.43 -24.42
CA TYR A 81 -17.52 -10.66 -25.01
C TYR A 81 -16.83 -11.91 -24.44
N ASN A 82 -15.49 -11.93 -24.42
CA ASN A 82 -14.74 -13.09 -23.97
C ASN A 82 -14.77 -13.27 -22.44
N PHE A 83 -14.76 -12.16 -21.68
CA PHE A 83 -14.59 -12.17 -20.22
C PHE A 83 -15.53 -11.18 -19.51
N PRO A 84 -16.87 -11.35 -19.61
CA PRO A 84 -17.84 -10.41 -19.06
C PRO A 84 -17.71 -10.26 -17.53
N ASN A 85 -17.43 -11.33 -16.79
CA ASN A 85 -17.28 -11.27 -15.33
C ASN A 85 -16.04 -10.45 -14.89
N LEU A 86 -14.91 -10.62 -15.57
CA LEU A 86 -13.67 -9.91 -15.26
C LEU A 86 -13.77 -8.42 -15.65
N SER A 87 -14.35 -8.15 -16.82
CA SER A 87 -14.63 -6.79 -17.30
C SER A 87 -15.59 -6.04 -16.38
N THR A 88 -16.57 -6.71 -15.77
CA THR A 88 -17.49 -6.05 -14.82
C THR A 88 -16.78 -5.61 -13.54
N ILE A 89 -15.81 -6.38 -13.05
CA ILE A 89 -15.11 -6.08 -11.78
C ILE A 89 -14.03 -5.01 -11.98
N ILE A 90 -13.14 -5.20 -12.97
CA ILE A 90 -11.94 -4.37 -13.15
C ILE A 90 -12.04 -3.46 -14.39
N GLY A 91 -13.05 -3.59 -15.24
CA GLY A 91 -13.13 -2.86 -16.51
C GLY A 91 -12.24 -3.44 -17.62
N SER A 92 -12.62 -3.18 -18.87
CA SER A 92 -11.99 -3.71 -20.09
C SER A 92 -10.50 -3.37 -20.19
N VAL A 93 -10.13 -2.09 -20.06
CA VAL A 93 -8.74 -1.59 -20.19
C VAL A 93 -7.77 -2.33 -19.26
N VAL A 94 -8.12 -2.39 -17.96
CA VAL A 94 -7.24 -2.97 -16.94
C VAL A 94 -7.24 -4.50 -17.06
N ALA A 95 -8.38 -5.10 -17.39
CA ALA A 95 -8.49 -6.53 -17.61
C ALA A 95 -7.66 -6.99 -18.84
N ALA A 96 -7.65 -6.23 -19.93
CA ALA A 96 -6.81 -6.49 -21.10
C ALA A 96 -5.31 -6.46 -20.75
N LYS A 97 -4.86 -5.46 -19.99
CA LYS A 97 -3.48 -5.37 -19.49
C LYS A 97 -3.11 -6.57 -18.61
N LEU A 98 -3.99 -6.94 -17.69
CA LEU A 98 -3.81 -8.09 -16.80
C LEU A 98 -3.69 -9.40 -17.56
N MET A 99 -4.59 -9.65 -18.52
CA MET A 99 -4.59 -10.82 -19.38
C MET A 99 -3.37 -10.87 -20.30
N GLY A 100 -2.96 -9.72 -20.84
CA GLY A 100 -1.75 -9.58 -21.63
C GLY A 100 -0.49 -9.93 -20.84
N THR A 101 -0.39 -9.51 -19.58
CA THR A 101 0.75 -9.89 -18.72
C THR A 101 0.71 -11.32 -18.21
N ALA A 102 -0.48 -11.90 -18.03
CA ALA A 102 -0.60 -13.27 -17.58
C ALA A 102 -0.36 -14.30 -18.69
N GLY A 103 -0.46 -13.90 -19.97
CA GLY A 103 -0.33 -14.80 -21.11
C GLY A 103 -1.62 -15.56 -21.42
N GLY A 104 -2.77 -14.93 -21.24
CA GLY A 104 -4.08 -15.50 -21.57
C GLY A 104 -4.86 -16.09 -20.39
N LEU A 105 -6.03 -16.66 -20.68
CA LEU A 105 -7.03 -17.03 -19.67
C LEU A 105 -6.60 -18.18 -18.76
N SER A 106 -6.14 -19.27 -19.36
CA SER A 106 -5.74 -20.48 -18.60
C SER A 106 -4.56 -20.18 -17.68
N ALA A 107 -3.58 -19.41 -18.18
CA ALA A 107 -2.47 -18.93 -17.37
C ALA A 107 -2.98 -18.03 -16.23
N PHE A 108 -3.84 -17.04 -16.52
CA PHE A 108 -4.40 -16.17 -15.49
C PHE A 108 -5.17 -16.93 -14.40
N ALA A 109 -5.98 -17.93 -14.77
CA ALA A 109 -6.74 -18.74 -13.82
C ALA A 109 -5.85 -19.51 -12.83
N LYS A 110 -4.66 -19.92 -13.26
CA LYS A 110 -3.64 -20.59 -12.43
C LYS A 110 -2.91 -19.62 -11.50
N ILE A 111 -2.80 -18.34 -11.86
CA ILE A 111 -2.13 -17.33 -11.02
C ILE A 111 -2.88 -17.17 -9.68
N LEU A 112 -2.12 -17.07 -8.58
CA LEU A 112 -2.64 -16.79 -7.25
C LEU A 112 -3.04 -15.31 -7.10
N ALA A 113 -4.04 -15.03 -6.27
CA ALA A 113 -4.54 -13.66 -6.05
C ALA A 113 -3.45 -12.69 -5.55
N CYS A 114 -2.50 -13.15 -4.73
CA CYS A 114 -1.37 -12.34 -4.29
C CYS A 114 -0.44 -11.94 -5.46
N ASN A 115 -0.25 -12.81 -6.44
CA ASN A 115 0.56 -12.53 -7.62
C ASN A 115 -0.19 -11.61 -8.60
N VAL A 116 -1.51 -11.77 -8.73
CA VAL A 116 -2.36 -10.85 -9.52
C VAL A 116 -2.23 -9.41 -9.01
N GLN A 117 -2.16 -9.22 -7.69
CA GLN A 117 -1.94 -7.90 -7.08
C GLN A 117 -0.66 -7.21 -7.59
N LEU A 118 0.38 -8.00 -7.87
CA LEU A 118 1.70 -7.53 -8.29
C LEU A 118 1.86 -7.41 -9.81
N LEU A 119 0.85 -7.80 -10.60
CA LEU A 119 0.92 -7.68 -12.06
C LEU A 119 0.95 -6.21 -12.48
N GLY A 120 1.98 -5.83 -13.23
CA GLY A 120 2.19 -4.46 -13.69
C GLY A 120 2.87 -3.55 -12.68
N VAL A 121 3.38 -4.09 -11.57
CA VAL A 121 4.23 -3.31 -10.64
C VAL A 121 5.50 -2.89 -11.38
N LYS A 122 5.68 -1.57 -11.53
CA LYS A 122 6.93 -1.01 -12.03
C LYS A 122 7.94 -1.00 -10.89
N LYS A 123 9.12 -1.60 -11.11
CA LYS A 123 10.25 -1.46 -10.19
C LYS A 123 10.68 0.01 -10.20
N LYS A 124 10.36 0.75 -9.14
CA LYS A 124 10.88 2.10 -8.92
C LYS A 124 12.23 1.92 -8.23
N THR A 125 13.33 2.09 -8.97
CA THR A 125 14.65 2.19 -8.36
C THR A 125 14.66 3.47 -7.52
N LEU A 126 14.82 3.33 -6.20
CA LEU A 126 14.81 4.42 -5.21
C LEU A 126 16.08 5.28 -5.31
N ALA A 127 16.33 5.87 -6.48
CA ALA A 127 17.41 6.84 -6.67
C ALA A 127 16.98 8.23 -6.15
N GLY A 128 16.40 8.30 -4.95
CA GLY A 128 15.93 9.54 -4.34
C GLY A 128 15.47 9.39 -2.88
N PHE A 129 15.48 10.49 -2.13
CA PHE A 129 15.23 10.53 -0.67
C PHE A 129 13.76 10.32 -0.25
N SER A 130 12.86 9.97 -1.16
CA SER A 130 11.42 9.91 -0.88
C SER A 130 10.94 8.50 -0.51
N ILE A 131 10.73 8.27 0.78
CA ILE A 131 10.11 7.04 1.32
C ILE A 131 8.57 7.09 1.21
N ALA A 132 7.98 8.28 1.29
CA ALA A 132 6.54 8.49 1.54
C ALA A 132 5.60 8.25 0.34
N SER A 133 6.08 8.30 -0.91
CA SER A 133 5.22 8.32 -2.11
C SER A 133 5.20 6.99 -2.91
N SER A 134 5.86 5.94 -2.41
CA SER A 134 5.85 4.64 -3.09
C SER A 134 4.66 3.79 -2.62
N HIS A 135 3.62 3.68 -3.44
CA HIS A 135 2.64 2.61 -3.30
C HIS A 135 3.30 1.27 -3.64
N MET A 136 3.98 0.70 -2.64
CA MET A 136 4.60 -0.61 -2.73
C MET A 136 3.51 -1.66 -2.95
N HIS A 137 3.78 -2.62 -3.85
CA HIS A 137 2.95 -3.81 -4.08
C HIS A 137 1.55 -3.55 -4.69
N VAL A 138 1.42 -2.53 -5.55
CA VAL A 138 0.21 -2.31 -6.36
C VAL A 138 0.61 -2.13 -7.82
N GLY A 139 0.02 -2.94 -8.71
CA GLY A 139 0.23 -2.86 -10.15
C GLY A 139 -0.95 -2.26 -10.89
N PHE A 140 -1.44 -2.90 -11.96
CA PHE A 140 -2.50 -2.35 -12.80
C PHE A 140 -3.83 -2.10 -12.07
N LEU A 141 -4.07 -2.80 -10.95
CA LEU A 141 -5.25 -2.60 -10.10
C LEU A 141 -5.31 -1.21 -9.45
N GLU A 142 -4.20 -0.46 -9.43
CA GLU A 142 -4.17 0.93 -8.97
C GLU A 142 -5.09 1.83 -9.82
N GLN A 143 -5.20 1.57 -11.11
CA GLN A 143 -5.96 2.39 -12.07
C GLN A 143 -7.48 2.37 -11.82
N LYS A 144 -7.98 1.56 -10.88
CA LYS A 144 -9.40 1.48 -10.56
C LYS A 144 -9.79 2.52 -9.52
N GLU A 145 -10.90 3.20 -9.77
CA GLU A 145 -11.49 4.17 -8.84
C GLU A 145 -11.78 3.60 -7.44
N ILE A 146 -12.16 2.31 -7.36
CA ILE A 146 -12.41 1.61 -6.09
C ILE A 146 -11.15 1.60 -5.19
N PHE A 147 -9.96 1.65 -5.77
CA PHE A 147 -8.72 1.77 -5.02
C PHE A 147 -8.58 3.18 -4.41
N HIS A 148 -8.94 4.22 -5.15
CA HIS A 148 -8.81 5.61 -4.73
C HIS A 148 -9.90 6.07 -3.77
N SER A 149 -11.08 5.43 -3.77
CA SER A 149 -12.22 5.87 -2.96
C SER A 149 -11.95 5.95 -1.46
N LYS A 150 -11.04 5.11 -0.93
CA LYS A 150 -10.72 5.06 0.51
C LYS A 150 -9.21 4.98 0.75
N PRO A 151 -8.51 6.12 0.93
CA PRO A 151 -7.08 6.17 1.22
C PRO A 151 -6.58 5.24 2.34
N PRO A 152 -7.24 5.11 3.52
CA PRO A 152 -6.74 4.26 4.59
C PRO A 152 -6.89 2.76 4.30
N LEU A 153 -7.76 2.36 3.38
CA LEU A 153 -8.07 0.96 3.06
C LEU A 153 -7.60 0.53 1.67
N ARG A 154 -6.73 1.31 1.02
CA ARG A 154 -6.18 1.04 -0.33
C ARG A 154 -5.67 -0.39 -0.50
N MET A 155 -4.86 -0.87 0.44
CA MET A 155 -4.27 -2.23 0.36
C MET A 155 -5.31 -3.34 0.59
N CYS A 156 -6.30 -3.09 1.45
CA CYS A 156 -7.40 -4.02 1.64
C CYS A 156 -8.27 -4.11 0.39
N ALA A 157 -8.58 -2.97 -0.23
CA ALA A 157 -9.33 -2.90 -1.48
C ALA A 157 -8.56 -3.59 -2.62
N CYS A 158 -7.25 -3.34 -2.75
CA CYS A 158 -6.40 -3.97 -3.76
C CYS A 158 -6.37 -5.49 -3.63
N ARG A 159 -6.17 -6.02 -2.40
CA ARG A 159 -6.22 -7.47 -2.13
C ARG A 159 -7.58 -8.06 -2.47
N LEU A 160 -8.66 -7.36 -2.12
CA LEU A 160 -10.02 -7.83 -2.38
C LEU A 160 -10.32 -7.84 -3.89
N LEU A 161 -9.91 -6.81 -4.62
CA LEU A 161 -10.01 -6.73 -6.08
C LEU A 161 -9.23 -7.89 -6.72
N ALA A 162 -8.00 -8.14 -6.29
CA ALA A 162 -7.18 -9.24 -6.81
C ALA A 162 -7.85 -10.60 -6.55
N VAL A 163 -8.31 -10.88 -5.33
CA VAL A 163 -9.01 -12.14 -5.00
C VAL A 163 -10.27 -12.33 -5.85
N LYS A 164 -11.10 -11.30 -5.96
CA LYS A 164 -12.36 -11.37 -6.70
C LYS A 164 -12.13 -11.47 -8.20
N SER A 165 -11.07 -10.84 -8.72
CA SER A 165 -10.65 -11.00 -10.11
C SER A 165 -10.17 -12.40 -10.45
N THR A 166 -9.36 -13.02 -9.59
CA THR A 166 -8.91 -14.40 -9.79
C THR A 166 -10.09 -15.36 -9.78
N LEU A 167 -11.04 -15.17 -8.85
CA LEU A 167 -12.27 -15.97 -8.80
C LEU A 167 -13.11 -15.78 -10.07
N ALA A 168 -13.36 -14.54 -10.50
CA ALA A 168 -14.10 -14.26 -11.72
C ALA A 168 -13.45 -14.87 -12.97
N THR A 169 -12.11 -14.87 -13.01
CA THR A 169 -11.38 -15.45 -14.14
C THR A 169 -11.48 -16.97 -14.16
N ARG A 170 -11.42 -17.62 -12.98
CA ARG A 170 -11.65 -19.08 -12.86
C ARG A 170 -13.09 -19.45 -13.24
N VAL A 171 -14.06 -18.64 -12.83
CA VAL A 171 -15.46 -18.82 -13.26
C VAL A 171 -15.58 -18.69 -14.77
N ASN A 172 -14.96 -17.69 -15.41
CA ASN A 172 -14.96 -17.54 -16.86
C ASN A 172 -14.28 -18.71 -17.59
N SER A 173 -13.24 -19.29 -17.00
CA SER A 173 -12.54 -20.44 -17.59
C SER A 173 -13.34 -21.74 -17.57
N ILE A 174 -14.31 -21.86 -16.65
CA ILE A 174 -15.12 -23.08 -16.45
C ILE A 174 -16.54 -22.90 -17.02
N ARG A 175 -17.14 -21.74 -16.79
CA ARG A 175 -18.50 -21.35 -17.19
C ARG A 175 -18.46 -20.12 -18.08
N GLY A 176 -18.74 -20.31 -19.36
CA GLY A 176 -19.02 -19.21 -20.28
C GLY A 176 -20.44 -18.68 -20.06
N GLU A 177 -20.66 -17.85 -19.03
CA GLU A 177 -21.92 -17.12 -18.89
C GLU A 177 -21.83 -15.73 -19.53
N PRO A 178 -22.58 -15.46 -20.61
CA PRO A 178 -22.48 -14.20 -21.35
C PRO A 178 -23.00 -12.98 -20.55
N MET A 179 -23.91 -13.20 -19.58
CA MET A 179 -24.61 -12.11 -18.88
C MET A 179 -23.82 -11.47 -17.72
N GLY A 180 -22.63 -11.97 -17.38
CA GLY A 180 -21.78 -11.35 -16.37
C GLY A 180 -22.37 -11.28 -14.95
N ARG A 181 -23.41 -12.08 -14.63
CA ARG A 181 -24.16 -12.04 -13.36
C ARG A 181 -23.26 -12.28 -12.15
N ASN A 182 -22.34 -13.23 -12.28
CA ASN A 182 -21.34 -13.53 -11.26
C ASN A 182 -20.42 -12.34 -11.03
N GLY A 183 -19.98 -11.65 -12.09
CA GLY A 183 -19.18 -10.44 -12.01
C GLY A 183 -19.86 -9.31 -11.24
N ARG A 184 -21.17 -9.09 -11.46
CA ARG A 184 -21.96 -8.10 -10.70
C ARG A 184 -22.03 -8.45 -9.22
N THR A 185 -22.38 -9.68 -8.91
CA THR A 185 -22.45 -10.19 -7.52
C THR A 185 -21.10 -10.05 -6.79
N LEU A 186 -20.00 -10.35 -7.49
CA LEU A 186 -18.65 -10.19 -6.96
C LEU A 186 -18.27 -8.73 -6.75
N ARG A 187 -18.67 -7.83 -7.66
CA ARG A 187 -18.46 -6.38 -7.52
C ARG A 187 -19.24 -5.81 -6.34
N ASP A 188 -20.48 -6.21 -6.15
CA ASP A 188 -21.29 -5.76 -5.01
C ASP A 188 -20.69 -6.22 -3.68
N ALA A 189 -20.16 -7.45 -3.63
CA ALA A 189 -19.42 -7.94 -2.47
C ALA A 189 -18.14 -7.12 -2.17
N ILE A 190 -17.48 -6.56 -3.19
CA ILE A 190 -16.32 -5.66 -3.01
C ILE A 190 -16.76 -4.34 -2.37
N LEU A 191 -17.83 -3.75 -2.90
CA LEU A 191 -18.37 -2.48 -2.42
C LEU A 191 -18.86 -2.61 -0.96
N LYS A 192 -19.63 -3.66 -0.65
CA LYS A 192 -20.12 -3.94 0.70
C LYS A 192 -18.99 -4.08 1.73
N LYS A 193 -17.94 -4.82 1.39
CA LYS A 193 -16.81 -5.04 2.31
C LYS A 193 -15.95 -3.79 2.48
N ASN A 194 -15.93 -2.90 1.48
CA ASN A 194 -15.25 -1.62 1.59
C ASN A 194 -16.06 -0.61 2.43
N SER A 195 -17.39 -0.72 2.53
CA SER A 195 -18.25 0.19 3.30
C SER A 195 -18.35 -0.13 4.79
N GLU A 196 -18.30 -1.40 5.19
CA GLU A 196 -18.63 -1.79 6.56
C GLU A 196 -17.45 -1.58 7.55
N PRO A 197 -17.67 -0.87 8.68
CA PRO A 197 -16.72 -0.88 9.80
C PRO A 197 -16.65 -2.30 10.38
N LYS A 198 -15.44 -2.75 10.76
CA LYS A 198 -15.24 -4.07 11.35
C LYS A 198 -16.18 -4.27 12.54
N GLN A 199 -16.98 -5.33 12.50
CA GLN A 199 -17.90 -5.66 13.59
C GLN A 199 -17.15 -5.83 14.92
N ARG A 200 -17.69 -5.22 15.98
CA ARG A 200 -17.16 -5.35 17.34
C ARG A 200 -17.41 -6.77 17.83
N ARG A 201 -16.36 -7.59 17.91
CA ARG A 201 -16.47 -8.96 18.43
C ARG A 201 -16.65 -8.93 19.94
N GLY A 202 -17.54 -9.78 20.44
CA GLY A 202 -17.61 -10.14 21.86
C GLY A 202 -16.58 -11.23 22.19
N GLY A 203 -16.21 -11.36 23.47
CA GLY A 203 -15.38 -12.48 23.92
C GLY A 203 -14.57 -12.18 25.17
N ARG A 204 -14.27 -13.22 25.97
CA ARG A 204 -13.48 -13.11 27.22
C ARG A 204 -12.11 -12.46 26.98
N SER A 205 -11.45 -12.80 25.87
CA SER A 205 -10.15 -12.21 25.48
C SER A 205 -10.26 -10.71 25.14
N LEU A 206 -11.33 -10.30 24.45
CA LEU A 206 -11.57 -8.90 24.10
C LEU A 206 -11.99 -8.05 25.30
N ARG A 207 -12.74 -8.62 26.26
CA ARG A 207 -13.03 -7.97 27.54
C ARG A 207 -11.74 -7.72 28.33
N LYS A 208 -10.91 -8.75 28.51
CA LYS A 208 -9.58 -8.63 29.12
C LYS A 208 -8.67 -7.62 28.40
N MET A 209 -8.74 -7.55 27.06
CA MET A 209 -8.00 -6.54 26.29
C MET A 209 -8.52 -5.12 26.59
N LYS A 210 -9.85 -4.92 26.57
CA LYS A 210 -10.47 -3.62 26.88
C LYS A 210 -10.15 -3.18 28.31
N GLU A 211 -10.19 -4.08 29.28
CA GLU A 211 -9.81 -3.82 30.68
C GLU A 211 -8.40 -3.24 30.84
N ARG A 212 -7.47 -3.51 29.92
CA ARG A 212 -6.12 -2.90 29.93
C ARG A 212 -6.10 -1.44 29.51
N TYR A 213 -7.03 -1.04 28.65
CA TYR A 213 -7.12 0.33 28.11
C TYR A 213 -8.19 1.17 28.80
N VAL A 214 -9.13 0.52 29.48
CA VAL A 214 -10.15 1.18 30.29
C VAL A 214 -9.46 1.86 31.47
N VAL A 215 -9.79 3.14 31.66
CA VAL A 215 -9.36 3.92 32.82
C VAL A 215 -9.73 3.14 34.08
N THR A 216 -8.77 2.88 34.96
CA THR A 216 -9.02 2.12 36.18
C THR A 216 -9.95 2.90 37.11
N ASN A 217 -10.72 2.20 37.95
CA ASN A 217 -11.62 2.86 38.91
C ASN A 217 -10.87 3.86 39.81
N MET A 218 -9.62 3.57 40.19
CA MET A 218 -8.76 4.50 40.93
C MET A 218 -8.49 5.79 40.17
N ARG A 219 -8.24 5.68 38.86
CA ARG A 219 -7.97 6.84 38.00
C ARG A 219 -9.25 7.59 37.65
N MET A 220 -10.41 6.92 37.65
CA MET A 220 -11.71 7.59 37.61
C MET A 220 -11.96 8.40 38.89
N LEU A 221 -11.66 7.85 40.08
CA LEU A 221 -11.80 8.56 41.36
C LEU A 221 -10.83 9.74 41.49
N ALA A 222 -9.59 9.60 41.02
CA ALA A 222 -8.64 10.71 40.95
C ALA A 222 -9.13 11.82 39.98
N ASN A 223 -9.87 11.47 38.93
CA ASN A 223 -10.45 12.46 38.00
C ASN A 223 -11.74 13.12 38.53
N MET A 224 -12.23 12.72 39.72
CA MET A 224 -13.34 13.40 40.39
C MET A 224 -12.76 14.46 41.33
N MET A 225 -13.33 15.67 41.31
CA MET A 225 -12.94 16.78 42.19
C MET A 225 -14.11 17.18 43.07
N GLN A 226 -13.85 17.42 44.36
CA GLN A 226 -14.86 17.94 45.26
C GLN A 226 -14.97 19.45 45.11
N PHE A 227 -16.18 19.94 44.84
CA PHE A 227 -16.42 21.36 44.72
C PHE A 227 -16.27 22.06 46.08
N GLY A 228 -15.48 23.13 46.14
CA GLY A 228 -15.31 23.97 47.34
C GLY A 228 -14.21 23.52 48.31
N ILE A 229 -13.47 22.45 48.03
CA ILE A 229 -12.34 21.99 48.85
C ILE A 229 -11.06 22.02 48.00
N PRO A 230 -9.96 22.63 48.46
CA PRO A 230 -8.70 22.65 47.72
C PRO A 230 -8.09 21.25 47.62
N GLU A 231 -7.58 20.91 46.44
CA GLU A 231 -7.01 19.61 46.13
C GLU A 231 -5.56 19.46 46.62
N GLU A 232 -5.25 18.32 47.24
CA GLU A 232 -3.90 17.90 47.58
C GLU A 232 -3.18 17.37 46.33
N SER A 233 -1.93 17.80 46.14
CA SER A 233 -1.18 17.53 44.91
C SER A 233 0.25 17.14 45.21
N SER A 234 0.78 16.17 44.48
CA SER A 234 2.23 15.94 44.44
C SER A 234 2.90 16.74 43.33
N LEU A 235 4.17 17.06 43.57
CA LEU A 235 5.06 17.63 42.57
C LEU A 235 5.95 16.51 42.01
N ASN A 236 5.69 16.08 40.78
CA ASN A 236 6.53 15.13 40.05
C ASN A 236 7.04 15.80 38.77
N ASP A 237 8.35 15.76 38.53
CA ASP A 237 9.02 16.30 37.33
C ASP A 237 8.58 17.74 36.95
N GLY A 238 8.27 18.58 37.94
CA GLY A 238 7.87 19.97 37.73
C GLY A 238 6.40 20.19 37.32
N LEU A 239 5.58 19.13 37.25
CA LEU A 239 4.14 19.21 37.02
C LEU A 239 3.36 18.86 38.30
N ARG A 240 2.38 19.70 38.63
CA ARG A 240 1.49 19.49 39.78
C ARG A 240 0.43 18.45 39.41
N GLU A 241 0.50 17.27 40.01
CA GLU A 241 -0.49 16.20 39.84
C GLU A 241 -1.44 16.18 41.04
N GLY A 242 -2.74 16.41 40.79
CA GLY A 242 -3.79 16.38 41.81
C GLY A 242 -4.34 14.97 42.06
N TYR A 243 -4.65 14.66 43.32
CA TYR A 243 -5.16 13.35 43.73
C TYR A 243 -6.70 13.21 43.73
N GLY A 244 -7.43 14.29 43.48
CA GLY A 244 -8.89 14.32 43.42
C GLY A 244 -9.57 13.72 44.67
N MET A 245 -10.55 12.85 44.46
CA MET A 245 -11.31 12.17 45.52
C MET A 245 -10.61 10.94 46.10
N LEU A 246 -9.38 10.63 45.68
CA LEU A 246 -8.64 9.45 46.17
C LEU A 246 -8.24 9.57 47.65
N ASP A 247 -8.23 10.80 48.18
CA ASP A 247 -7.65 11.16 49.47
C ASP A 247 -8.69 11.37 50.59
N GLN A 248 -9.96 11.03 50.36
CA GLN A 248 -11.02 11.14 51.40
C GLN A 248 -10.90 10.10 52.54
N ALA A 249 -9.81 9.33 52.61
CA ALA A 249 -9.55 8.42 53.71
C ALA A 249 -9.03 9.21 54.92
N VAL A 250 -9.77 9.14 56.04
CA VAL A 250 -9.66 9.92 57.30
C VAL A 250 -8.30 9.83 58.05
N SER A 251 -7.28 9.24 57.46
CA SER A 251 -5.93 9.15 58.04
C SER A 251 -4.94 9.45 56.92
N GLY A 252 -4.04 10.42 57.12
CA GLY A 252 -3.06 10.95 56.13
C GLY A 252 -2.02 9.95 55.60
N LYS A 253 -2.46 8.74 55.28
CA LYS A 253 -1.75 7.66 54.62
C LYS A 253 -2.69 7.09 53.56
N LEU A 254 -2.46 7.47 52.31
CA LEU A 254 -3.04 6.83 51.12
C LEU A 254 -2.73 5.32 51.14
N GLN A 255 -3.65 4.52 51.69
CA GLN A 255 -3.58 3.05 51.59
C GLN A 255 -4.12 2.61 50.24
N VAL A 256 -3.31 2.79 49.20
CA VAL A 256 -3.59 2.15 47.91
C VAL A 256 -3.20 0.68 48.04
N SER A 257 -4.20 -0.19 48.16
CA SER A 257 -3.98 -1.62 47.98
C SER A 257 -3.52 -1.85 46.54
N ILE A 258 -2.22 -2.12 46.37
CA ILE A 258 -1.64 -2.46 45.06
C ILE A 258 -2.18 -3.83 44.67
N GLY A 259 -3.37 -3.84 44.08
CA GLY A 259 -3.96 -5.02 43.47
C GLY A 259 -3.04 -5.54 42.38
N GLN A 260 -2.56 -6.78 42.57
CA GLN A 260 -1.66 -7.54 41.71
C GLN A 260 -1.56 -7.05 40.24
N GLY A 261 -0.41 -6.49 39.88
CA GLY A 261 0.37 -6.77 38.65
C GLY A 261 -0.32 -6.87 37.28
N ARG A 262 -1.55 -6.34 37.08
CA ARG A 262 -2.22 -6.41 35.76
C ARG A 262 -1.68 -5.38 34.76
N LEU A 263 -1.03 -4.33 35.26
CA LEU A 263 -0.45 -3.22 34.50
C LEU A 263 1.08 -3.23 34.51
N ALA A 264 1.73 -4.35 34.85
CA ALA A 264 3.14 -4.49 34.55
C ALA A 264 3.33 -4.33 33.03
N GLU A 265 4.22 -3.43 32.62
CA GLU A 265 4.48 -3.12 31.21
C GLU A 265 5.13 -4.34 30.54
N LYS A 266 4.29 -5.27 30.08
CA LYS A 266 4.76 -6.39 29.29
C LYS A 266 5.31 -5.80 28.00
N VAL A 267 6.64 -5.85 27.82
CA VAL A 267 7.26 -5.65 26.50
C VAL A 267 6.41 -6.40 25.50
N ALA A 268 5.75 -5.64 24.61
CA ALA A 268 4.68 -6.18 23.80
C ALA A 268 5.24 -7.42 23.08
N ASN A 269 4.53 -8.56 23.12
CA ASN A 269 4.95 -9.77 22.43
C ASN A 269 5.29 -9.48 20.94
N LYS A 270 4.64 -8.47 20.37
CA LYS A 270 4.93 -7.93 19.04
C LYS A 270 6.36 -7.40 18.86
N PHE A 271 6.92 -6.71 19.85
CA PHE A 271 8.32 -6.26 19.84
C PHE A 271 9.28 -7.46 19.91
N LYS A 272 8.97 -8.45 20.75
CA LYS A 272 9.75 -9.69 20.83
C LYS A 272 9.73 -10.46 19.51
N GLU A 273 8.56 -10.63 18.89
CA GLU A 273 8.40 -11.28 17.58
C GLU A 273 9.13 -10.52 16.47
N GLN A 274 9.10 -9.18 16.48
CA GLN A 274 9.83 -8.36 15.51
C GLN A 274 11.35 -8.52 15.66
N CYS A 275 11.87 -8.48 16.89
CA CYS A 275 13.29 -8.73 17.15
C CYS A 275 13.72 -10.14 16.72
N LEU A 276 12.91 -11.16 17.00
CA LEU A 276 13.18 -12.54 16.56
C LEU A 276 13.15 -12.66 15.03
N THR A 277 12.19 -12.03 14.35
CA THR A 277 12.11 -12.04 12.88
C THR A 277 13.33 -11.35 12.26
N TYR A 278 13.77 -10.24 12.85
CA TYR A 278 14.98 -9.53 12.43
C TYR A 278 16.23 -10.38 12.61
N CYS A 279 16.37 -11.04 13.77
CA CYS A 279 17.48 -11.96 14.04
C CYS A 279 17.52 -13.12 13.02
N MET A 280 16.37 -13.73 12.72
CA MET A 280 16.27 -14.79 11.71
C MET A 280 16.66 -14.30 10.31
N PHE A 281 16.23 -13.09 9.93
CA PHE A 281 16.56 -12.51 8.63
C PHE A 281 18.06 -12.22 8.51
N VAL A 282 18.67 -11.65 9.55
CA VAL A 282 20.11 -11.40 9.61
C VAL A 282 20.87 -12.72 9.51
N CYS A 283 20.46 -13.73 10.28
CA CYS A 283 21.09 -15.05 10.27
C CYS A 283 21.02 -15.73 8.89
N ALA A 284 19.85 -15.71 8.23
CA ALA A 284 19.70 -16.26 6.88
C ALA A 284 20.51 -15.48 5.82
N SER A 285 20.64 -14.16 6.00
CA SER A 285 21.43 -13.31 5.12
C SER A 285 22.92 -13.61 5.25
N THR A 286 23.41 -13.78 6.48
CA THR A 286 24.81 -14.11 6.74
C THR A 286 25.17 -15.52 6.30
N THR A 287 24.27 -16.50 6.46
CA THR A 287 24.51 -17.86 5.92
C THR A 287 24.58 -17.85 4.40
N ARG A 288 23.70 -17.10 3.73
CA ARG A 288 23.72 -16.98 2.26
C ARG A 288 24.97 -16.27 1.74
N LEU A 289 25.47 -15.26 2.45
CA LEU A 289 26.75 -14.62 2.12
C LEU A 289 27.94 -15.57 2.32
N SER A 290 27.93 -16.38 3.39
CA SER A 290 28.98 -17.35 3.66
C SER A 290 29.02 -18.55 2.70
N GLN A 291 27.94 -18.81 1.95
CA GLN A 291 27.89 -19.84 0.90
C GLN A 291 28.41 -19.33 -0.46
N HIS A 292 28.56 -18.03 -0.62
CA HIS A 292 29.01 -17.38 -1.86
C HIS A 292 30.46 -16.87 -1.79
N LEU A 293 31.08 -16.91 -0.60
CA LEU A 293 32.51 -16.71 -0.37
C LEU A 293 33.21 -18.07 -0.28
#